data_AF-Q3UW54-F1
#
_entry.id   AF-Q3UW54-F1
#
_cell.length_a   1.000
_cell.length_b   1.000
_cell.length_c   1.000
_cell.angle_alpha   90.00
_cell.angle_beta   90.00
_cell.angle_gamma   90.00
#
_symmetry.space_group_name_H-M   'P 1'
#
loop_
_entity.id
_entity.type
_entity.pdbx_description
1 polymer ?
#
loop_
_entity_poly.entity_id
_entity_poly.type
_entity_poly.pdbx_seq_one_letter_code
_entity_poly.pdbx_strand_id
1 'polypeptide(L)'
;MEERISGAEDSIENIGTTIKVNGKCKKILTQNIQEIQDTVRRPNLRIIGVDENEDFQIKGPANIFNKIIEENFPNLKKEMPMNIKEAYRTPNRLDQKKIPHDT
;
A
#
# COMPACT_ATOMS: atom_id res chain seq x y z
N MET A 1 -44.16 -28.31 25.35
CA MET A 1 -43.37 -27.14 25.81
C MET A 1 -41.89 -27.41 25.58
N GLU A 2 -41.42 -28.60 25.93
CA GLU A 2 -40.04 -29.07 25.71
C GLU A 2 -39.59 -29.05 24.23
N GLU A 3 -40.38 -29.54 23.28
CA GLU A 3 -40.03 -29.49 21.84
C GLU A 3 -39.83 -28.06 21.32
N ARG A 4 -40.59 -27.08 21.86
CA ARG A 4 -40.45 -25.66 21.48
C ARG A 4 -39.18 -25.03 22.07
N ILE A 5 -38.71 -25.53 23.21
CA ILE A 5 -37.47 -25.08 23.87
C ILE A 5 -36.26 -25.69 23.14
N SER A 6 -36.29 -26.99 22.87
CA SER A 6 -35.24 -27.69 22.10
C SER A 6 -35.02 -27.07 20.72
N GLY A 7 -36.09 -26.75 19.98
CA GLY A 7 -35.95 -26.07 18.68
C GLY A 7 -35.36 -24.66 18.76
N ALA A 8 -35.56 -23.95 19.88
CA ALA A 8 -34.95 -22.64 20.12
C ALA A 8 -33.46 -22.75 20.48
N GLU A 9 -33.08 -23.76 21.28
CA GLU A 9 -31.69 -24.05 21.65
C GLU A 9 -30.85 -24.42 20.42
N ASP A 10 -31.37 -25.29 19.54
CA ASP A 10 -30.72 -25.66 18.28
C ASP A 10 -30.52 -24.44 17.37
N SER A 11 -31.49 -23.53 17.33
CA SER A 11 -31.39 -22.29 16.55
C SER A 11 -30.29 -21.36 17.08
N ILE A 12 -30.20 -21.20 18.41
CA ILE A 12 -29.16 -20.38 19.06
C ILE A 12 -27.77 -20.97 18.81
N GLU A 13 -27.62 -22.29 18.90
CA GLU A 13 -26.35 -22.96 18.59
C GLU A 13 -25.93 -22.74 17.14
N ASN A 14 -26.87 -22.90 16.19
CA ASN A 14 -26.62 -22.65 14.76
C ASN A 14 -26.23 -21.19 14.46
N ILE A 15 -26.82 -20.22 15.16
CA ILE A 15 -26.41 -18.82 15.06
C ILE A 15 -24.98 -18.63 15.59
N GLY A 16 -24.66 -19.23 16.74
CA GLY A 16 -23.33 -19.18 17.34
C GLY A 16 -22.23 -19.76 16.43
N THR A 17 -22.49 -20.91 15.82
CA THR A 17 -21.56 -21.54 14.86
C THR A 17 -21.36 -20.66 13.62
N THR A 18 -22.44 -20.08 13.08
CA THR A 18 -22.40 -19.16 11.94
C THR A 18 -21.56 -17.91 12.24
N ILE A 19 -21.75 -17.30 13.41
CA ILE A 19 -20.95 -16.13 13.85
C ILE A 19 -19.47 -16.50 13.94
N LYS A 20 -19.15 -17.66 14.52
CA LYS A 20 -17.77 -18.16 14.65
C LYS A 20 -17.12 -18.38 13.29
N VAL A 21 -17.83 -19.00 12.33
CA VAL A 21 -17.35 -19.20 10.96
C VAL A 21 -17.14 -17.86 10.27
N ASN A 22 -18.11 -16.93 10.35
CA ASN A 22 -17.97 -15.60 9.76
C ASN A 22 -16.79 -14.81 10.34
N GLY A 23 -16.53 -14.94 11.65
CA GLY A 23 -15.35 -14.35 12.28
C GLY A 23 -14.03 -14.89 11.72
N LYS A 24 -13.94 -16.21 11.48
CA LYS A 24 -12.78 -16.83 10.83
C LYS A 24 -12.63 -16.36 9.38
N CYS A 25 -13.72 -16.34 8.62
CA CYS A 25 -13.72 -15.88 7.23
C CYS A 25 -13.24 -14.44 7.09
N LYS A 26 -13.69 -13.53 7.97
CA LYS A 26 -13.22 -12.14 7.98
C LYS A 26 -11.72 -12.03 8.22
N LYS A 27 -11.17 -12.81 9.17
CA LYS A 27 -9.72 -12.83 9.45
C LYS A 27 -8.93 -13.30 8.23
N ILE A 28 -9.35 -14.39 7.59
CA ILE A 28 -8.72 -14.91 6.38
C ILE A 28 -8.79 -13.89 5.25
N LEU A 29 -9.94 -13.24 5.06
CA LEU A 29 -10.10 -12.21 4.03
C LEU A 29 -9.16 -11.03 4.25
N THR A 30 -9.04 -10.53 5.49
CA THR A 30 -8.10 -9.46 5.83
C THR A 30 -6.65 -9.86 5.53
N GLN A 31 -6.25 -11.08 5.90
CA GLN A 31 -4.92 -11.60 5.63
C GLN A 31 -4.65 -11.69 4.12
N ASN A 32 -5.59 -12.24 3.35
CA ASN A 32 -5.45 -12.35 1.90
C ASN A 32 -5.34 -10.97 1.22
N ILE A 33 -6.11 -9.97 1.69
CA ILE A 33 -6.00 -8.60 1.18
C ILE A 33 -4.60 -8.04 1.44
N GLN A 34 -4.05 -8.26 2.64
CA GLN A 34 -2.71 -7.82 2.98
C GLN A 34 -1.65 -8.48 2.08
N GLU A 35 -1.72 -9.80 1.89
CA GLU A 35 -0.79 -10.55 1.03
C GLU A 35 -0.83 -10.08 -0.42
N ILE A 36 -2.03 -9.80 -0.96
CA ILE A 36 -2.18 -9.25 -2.31
C ILE A 36 -1.55 -7.86 -2.37
N GLN A 37 -1.81 -6.99 -1.40
CA GLN A 37 -1.22 -5.64 -1.37
C GLN A 37 0.31 -5.69 -1.30
N ASP A 38 0.87 -6.57 -0.48
CA ASP A 38 2.31 -6.73 -0.34
C ASP A 38 2.94 -7.27 -1.62
N THR A 39 2.29 -8.23 -2.27
CA THR A 39 2.71 -8.77 -3.57
C THR A 39 2.72 -7.69 -4.65
N VAL A 40 1.66 -6.87 -4.71
CA VAL A 40 1.53 -5.79 -5.69
C VAL A 40 2.54 -4.66 -5.42
N ARG A 41 2.87 -4.38 -4.16
CA ARG A 41 3.80 -3.33 -3.76
C ARG A 41 5.27 -3.76 -3.77
N ARG A 42 5.55 -5.06 -3.84
CA ARG A 42 6.92 -5.61 -3.82
C ARG A 42 7.92 -4.97 -4.80
N PRO A 43 7.56 -4.61 -6.05
CA PRO A 43 8.50 -3.95 -6.95
C PRO A 43 8.59 -2.43 -6.75
N ASN A 44 7.75 -1.84 -5.89
CA ASN A 44 7.68 -0.39 -5.73
C ASN A 44 8.78 0.10 -4.77
N LEU A 45 9.43 1.21 -5.13
CA LEU A 45 10.41 1.89 -4.30
C LEU A 45 9.85 3.22 -3.80
N ARG A 46 10.12 3.56 -2.54
CA ARG A 46 9.78 4.87 -1.97
C ARG A 46 11.05 5.66 -1.68
N ILE A 47 11.21 6.77 -2.39
CA ILE A 47 12.32 7.71 -2.21
C ILE A 47 11.82 8.83 -1.30
N ILE A 48 12.63 9.21 -0.30
CA ILE A 48 12.32 10.26 0.69
C ILE A 48 13.43 11.31 0.69
N GLY A 49 13.13 12.51 1.20
CA GLY A 49 14.11 13.60 1.27
C GLY A 49 14.41 14.26 -0.09
N VAL A 50 13.56 14.04 -1.09
CA VAL A 50 13.66 14.70 -2.39
C VAL A 50 13.08 16.11 -2.28
N ASP A 51 13.87 17.12 -2.66
CA ASP A 51 13.39 18.51 -2.76
C ASP A 51 12.37 18.64 -3.91
N GLU A 52 11.25 19.31 -3.63
CA GLU A 52 10.11 19.46 -4.54
C GLU A 52 10.15 20.79 -5.32
N ASN A 53 11.35 21.21 -5.71
CA ASN A 53 11.58 22.42 -6.50
C ASN A 53 10.98 22.36 -7.93
N GLU A 54 11.05 23.46 -8.67
CA GLU A 54 10.54 23.53 -10.06
C GLU A 54 11.14 22.45 -10.96
N ASP A 55 12.39 22.05 -10.70
CA ASP A 55 13.11 21.01 -11.43
C ASP A 55 12.44 19.63 -11.26
N PHE A 56 11.91 19.32 -10.06
CA PHE A 56 11.07 18.15 -9.80
C PHE A 56 9.79 18.19 -10.66
N GLN A 57 9.14 19.35 -10.72
CA GLN A 57 7.87 19.53 -11.43
C GLN A 57 8.04 19.43 -12.95
N ILE A 58 9.15 19.95 -13.48
CA ILE A 58 9.43 20.00 -14.92
C ILE A 58 9.98 18.66 -15.43
N LYS A 59 10.96 18.07 -14.74
CA LYS A 59 11.66 16.85 -15.21
C LYS A 59 10.94 15.57 -14.79
N GLY A 60 10.05 15.68 -13.81
CA GLY A 60 9.25 14.58 -13.31
C GLY A 60 10.03 13.59 -12.43
N PRO A 61 9.31 12.74 -11.69
CA PRO A 61 9.88 11.84 -10.69
C PRO A 61 10.76 10.73 -11.27
N ALA A 62 10.51 10.29 -12.52
CA ALA A 62 11.35 9.29 -13.18
C ALA A 62 12.79 9.79 -13.42
N ASN A 63 12.96 11.08 -13.74
CA ASN A 63 14.27 11.67 -13.96
C ASN A 63 15.10 11.72 -12.65
N ILE A 64 14.43 11.94 -11.52
CA ILE A 64 15.07 12.00 -10.20
C ILE A 64 15.64 10.63 -9.83
N PHE A 65 14.89 9.56 -10.10
CA PHE A 65 15.41 8.21 -9.91
C PHE A 65 16.70 7.99 -10.71
N ASN A 66 16.72 8.39 -11.99
CA ASN A 66 17.91 8.26 -12.83
C ASN A 66 19.12 9.04 -12.28
N LYS A 67 18.90 10.28 -11.82
CA LYS A 67 19.95 11.08 -11.16
C LYS A 67 20.51 10.39 -9.92
N ILE A 68 19.64 9.87 -9.04
CA ILE A 68 20.06 9.17 -7.81
C ILE A 68 20.91 7.95 -8.15
N ILE A 69 20.51 7.17 -9.14
CA ILE A 69 21.28 6.01 -9.60
C ILE A 69 22.63 6.42 -10.17
N GLU A 70 22.69 7.47 -10.98
CA GLU A 70 23.96 7.94 -11.56
C GLU A 70 24.93 8.45 -10.49
N GLU A 71 24.43 9.20 -9.52
CA GLU A 71 25.23 9.79 -8.43
C GLU A 71 25.69 8.74 -7.41
N ASN A 72 24.85 7.75 -7.09
CA ASN A 72 25.11 6.81 -5.98
C ASN A 72 25.46 5.38 -6.43
N PHE A 73 24.99 4.94 -7.60
CA PHE A 73 25.12 3.57 -8.10
C PHE A 73 25.57 3.53 -9.58
N PRO A 74 26.72 4.11 -9.93
CA PRO A 74 27.13 4.31 -11.33
C PRO A 74 27.30 3.00 -12.12
N ASN A 75 27.60 1.89 -11.44
CA ASN A 75 27.74 0.57 -12.08
C ASN A 75 26.39 -0.10 -12.36
N LEU A 76 25.37 0.17 -11.53
CA LEU A 76 24.06 -0.47 -11.65
C LEU A 76 23.40 -0.15 -12.99
N LYS A 77 23.54 1.09 -13.46
CA LYS A 77 23.00 1.53 -14.75
C LYS A 77 23.63 0.81 -15.95
N LYS A 78 24.90 0.41 -15.84
CA LYS A 78 25.63 -0.30 -16.90
C LYS A 78 25.29 -1.78 -16.92
N GLU A 79 25.13 -2.38 -15.74
CA GLU A 79 24.88 -3.80 -15.58
C GLU A 79 23.40 -4.16 -15.80
N MET A 80 22.48 -3.27 -15.42
CA MET A 80 21.05 -3.53 -15.47
C MET A 80 20.27 -2.29 -15.92
N PRO A 81 19.78 -2.23 -17.17
CA PRO A 81 18.89 -1.17 -17.60
C PRO A 81 17.58 -1.25 -16.83
N MET A 82 17.29 -0.22 -16.04
CA MET A 82 16.07 -0.16 -15.22
C MET A 82 14.89 0.38 -16.03
N ASN A 83 13.80 -0.39 -16.07
CA ASN A 83 12.55 -0.01 -16.70
C ASN A 83 11.58 0.55 -15.65
N ILE A 84 11.42 1.87 -15.61
CA ILE A 84 10.44 2.54 -14.74
C ILE A 84 9.07 2.44 -15.41
N LYS A 85 8.14 1.70 -14.81
CA LYS A 85 6.75 1.63 -15.29
C LYS A 85 5.96 2.91 -14.98
N GLU A 86 6.08 3.38 -13.75
CA GLU A 86 5.43 4.58 -13.25
C GLU A 86 6.29 5.20 -12.15
N ALA A 87 6.21 6.52 -12.03
CA ALA A 87 6.80 7.26 -10.94
C ALA A 87 5.89 8.45 -10.65
N TYR A 88 5.56 8.66 -9.37
CA TYR A 88 4.71 9.75 -8.92
C TYR A 88 5.01 10.10 -7.47
N ARG A 89 4.65 11.32 -7.08
CA ARG A 89 4.70 11.75 -5.69
C ARG A 89 3.55 11.15 -4.90
N THR A 90 3.79 10.79 -3.65
CA THR A 90 2.73 10.41 -2.70
C THR A 90 2.73 11.35 -1.48
N PRO A 91 1.63 12.08 -1.20
CA PRO A 91 0.42 12.23 -2.02
C PRO A 91 0.72 12.94 -3.35
N ASN A 92 -0.11 12.73 -4.38
CA ASN A 92 0.16 13.28 -5.72
C ASN A 92 -0.03 14.80 -5.84
N ARG A 93 -0.39 15.50 -4.76
CA ARG A 93 -0.59 16.96 -4.74
C ARG A 93 0.23 17.59 -3.63
N LEU A 94 0.84 18.73 -3.94
CA LEU A 94 1.46 19.59 -2.94
C LEU A 94 0.40 20.35 -2.20
N ASP A 95 0.29 20.09 -0.90
CA ASP A 95 -0.48 20.96 -0.02
C ASP A 95 0.37 22.20 0.28
N GLN A 96 0.11 23.27 -0.47
CA GLN A 96 0.82 24.56 -0.33
C GLN A 96 0.69 25.17 1.08
N LYS A 97 -0.29 24.71 1.88
CA LYS A 97 -0.50 25.19 3.27
C LYS A 97 0.43 24.56 4.29
N LYS A 98 1.21 23.54 3.91
CA LYS A 98 2.18 22.85 4.79
C LYS A 98 3.62 23.21 4.50
N ILE A 99 3.86 24.06 3.50
CA ILE A 99 5.20 24.59 3.23
C ILE A 99 5.49 25.56 4.37
N PRO A 100 6.50 25.31 5.23
CA PRO A 100 6.96 26.32 6.17
C PRO A 100 7.32 27.55 5.33
N HIS A 101 6.68 28.67 5.60
CA HIS A 101 7.25 29.94 5.17
C HIS A 101 8.53 30.09 5.98
N ASP A 102 9.67 29.84 5.36
CA ASP A 102 10.96 30.21 5.94
C ASP A 102 10.88 31.71 6.30
N THR A 103 11.00 31.99 7.59
CA THR A 103 11.08 33.33 8.18
C THR A 103 12.53 33.69 8.35
#